data_AF-A0A433QHT4-F1
#
_entry.id   AF-A0A433QHT4-F1
#
_cell.length_a   1.000
_cell.length_b   1.000
_cell.length_c   1.000
_cell.angle_alpha   90.00
_cell.angle_beta   90.00
_cell.angle_gamma   90.00
#
_symmetry.space_group_name_H-M   'P 1'
#
loop_
_entity.id
_entity.type
_entity.pdbx_description
1 polymer ?
#
loop_
_entity_poly.entity_id
_entity_poly.type
_entity_poly.pdbx_seq_one_letter_code
_entity_poly.pdbx_strand_id
1 'polypeptide(L)'
;MHSAVSRELTFLQTAESGHPTLLLSSLSTMTYLNNDDPNHEPAYIPPPHNDLEDGFLRITIIHLDRNRKDPLYKFDATTNLLRYKRSIFKSVERTYSEFERLHNHLSIVDEECLVPALPLFTTSAATPEEDERRARANMQRWFERITIHPRLSKDDELREFIQSDFGFLPQTKPRPARRPVGTLRMLTANLGLAAPVTVNDTDEQFVEFAEQVDEVTDCIAVAGRAVEKEVKARKGVYLGGVDGELWDDGEWNGGRRD
;
A
#
# COMPACT_ATOMS: atom_id res chain seq x y z
N MET A 1 -13.44 -34.66 24.01
CA MET A 1 -12.88 -34.46 25.36
C MET A 1 -11.46 -33.97 25.21
N HIS A 2 -11.14 -32.91 25.96
CA HIS A 2 -9.97 -32.05 25.86
C HIS A 2 -8.62 -32.79 25.94
N SER A 3 -7.62 -32.30 25.21
CA SER A 3 -6.27 -32.15 25.77
C SER A 3 -5.55 -30.99 25.10
N ALA A 4 -5.37 -29.91 25.86
CA ALA A 4 -4.47 -28.81 25.55
C ALA A 4 -3.08 -29.19 26.08
N VAL A 5 -2.01 -28.92 25.33
CA VAL A 5 -0.65 -28.88 25.90
C VAL A 5 0.11 -27.68 25.34
N SER A 6 0.74 -27.01 26.29
CA SER A 6 1.34 -25.68 26.33
C SER A 6 2.43 -25.39 25.29
N ARG A 7 2.54 -24.10 24.95
CA ARG A 7 3.70 -23.49 24.30
C ARG A 7 4.64 -22.95 25.37
N GLU A 8 5.85 -23.50 25.47
CA GLU A 8 6.95 -22.85 26.17
C GLU A 8 7.75 -22.01 25.16
N LEU A 9 7.89 -20.72 25.48
CA LEU A 9 8.83 -19.79 24.84
C LEU A 9 10.19 -19.98 25.50
N THR A 10 11.12 -20.63 24.82
CA THR A 10 12.51 -20.69 25.29
C THR A 10 13.27 -19.47 24.77
N PHE A 11 13.61 -18.57 25.70
CA PHE A 11 14.49 -17.43 25.50
C PHE A 11 15.94 -17.93 25.50
N LEU A 12 16.66 -17.79 24.39
CA LEU A 12 18.11 -17.97 24.38
C LEU A 12 18.78 -16.62 24.25
N GLN A 13 19.40 -16.22 25.37
CA GLN A 13 20.28 -15.08 25.50
C GLN A 13 21.72 -15.54 25.25
N THR A 14 22.37 -14.94 24.26
CA THR A 14 23.84 -14.90 24.22
C THR A 14 24.28 -13.48 23.88
N ALA A 15 25.01 -12.89 24.83
CA ALA A 15 25.77 -11.67 24.65
C ALA A 15 27.08 -11.99 23.92
N GLU A 16 27.45 -11.19 22.92
CA GLU A 16 28.69 -10.39 22.90
C GLU A 16 28.88 -9.70 21.53
N SER A 17 29.10 -8.39 21.59
CA SER A 17 29.56 -7.48 20.53
C SER A 17 28.61 -7.06 19.38
N GLY A 18 28.17 -5.79 19.44
CA GLY A 18 28.15 -4.86 18.30
C GLY A 18 27.06 -5.00 17.21
N HIS A 19 26.05 -4.11 17.29
CA HIS A 19 25.02 -3.75 16.28
C HIS A 19 23.83 -4.72 16.07
N PRO A 20 22.57 -4.26 16.27
CA PRO A 20 21.40 -5.01 15.85
C PRO A 20 21.12 -4.78 14.36
N THR A 21 21.47 -5.76 13.53
CA THR A 21 20.91 -5.92 12.18
C THR A 21 19.62 -6.72 12.31
N LEU A 22 18.47 -6.09 12.06
CA LEU A 22 17.18 -6.79 11.99
C LEU A 22 17.10 -7.53 10.66
N LEU A 23 17.39 -8.83 10.67
CA LEU A 23 16.99 -9.75 9.61
C LEU A 23 15.53 -10.17 9.88
N LEU A 24 14.57 -9.54 9.19
CA LEU A 24 13.23 -10.09 9.06
C LEU A 24 13.28 -11.26 8.08
N SER A 25 13.49 -12.48 8.59
CA SER A 25 13.14 -13.69 7.83
C SER A 25 11.62 -13.77 7.74
N SER A 26 11.08 -13.51 6.55
CA SER A 26 9.66 -13.69 6.25
C SER A 26 9.27 -15.17 6.41
N LEU A 27 8.20 -15.40 7.17
CA LEU A 27 7.56 -16.70 7.37
C LEU A 27 7.05 -17.25 6.03
N SER A 28 7.68 -18.31 5.51
CA SER A 28 7.08 -19.13 4.46
C SER A 28 5.99 -20.01 5.05
N THR A 29 4.79 -19.89 4.47
CA THR A 29 3.64 -20.76 4.63
C THR A 29 4.05 -22.23 4.52
N MET A 30 3.90 -22.99 5.62
CA MET A 30 3.98 -24.46 5.62
C MET A 30 2.65 -25.01 5.12
N THR A 31 2.60 -25.36 3.83
CA THR A 31 1.53 -26.21 3.28
C THR A 31 1.86 -27.67 3.55
N TYR A 32 0.89 -28.39 4.12
CA TYR A 32 0.95 -29.81 4.48
C TYR A 32 1.22 -30.69 3.25
N LEU A 33 2.27 -31.51 3.31
CA LEU A 33 2.51 -32.60 2.34
C LEU A 33 1.66 -33.81 2.73
N ASN A 34 0.56 -34.03 2.02
CA ASN A 34 0.01 -35.38 1.81
C ASN A 34 0.60 -35.87 0.48
N ASN A 35 1.65 -36.68 0.56
CA ASN A 35 2.30 -37.28 -0.61
C ASN A 35 1.64 -38.62 -0.93
N ASP A 36 0.68 -38.65 -1.86
CA ASP A 36 0.20 -39.87 -2.53
C ASP A 36 -0.56 -39.55 -3.84
N ASP A 37 -0.12 -38.58 -4.65
CA ASP A 37 -0.64 -38.37 -6.01
C ASP A 37 0.49 -38.53 -7.06
N PRO A 38 0.44 -39.56 -7.93
CA PRO A 38 1.47 -39.82 -8.94
C PRO A 38 1.47 -38.85 -10.14
N ASN A 39 0.58 -37.84 -10.19
CA ASN A 39 0.50 -36.87 -11.30
C ASN A 39 0.91 -35.43 -10.94
N HIS A 40 1.63 -35.20 -9.83
CA HIS A 40 2.03 -33.84 -9.45
C HIS A 40 3.17 -33.32 -10.36
N GLU A 41 2.86 -32.39 -11.26
CA GLU A 41 3.85 -31.58 -11.98
C GLU A 41 4.77 -30.90 -10.95
N PRO A 42 6.11 -30.89 -11.12
CA PRO A 42 6.98 -30.28 -10.13
C PRO A 42 6.60 -28.81 -9.96
N ALA A 43 6.21 -28.45 -8.74
CA ALA A 43 5.88 -27.08 -8.38
C ALA A 43 6.99 -26.14 -8.89
N TYR A 44 6.64 -25.20 -9.77
CA TYR A 44 7.56 -24.18 -10.23
C TYR A 44 8.04 -23.38 -9.02
N ILE A 45 9.27 -23.65 -8.58
CA ILE A 45 9.96 -22.83 -7.59
C ILE A 45 10.52 -21.66 -8.39
N PRO A 46 9.97 -20.44 -8.28
CA PRO A 46 10.56 -19.28 -8.93
C PRO A 46 12.01 -19.16 -8.46
N PRO A 47 12.96 -18.85 -9.36
CA PRO A 47 14.34 -18.68 -8.97
C PRO A 47 14.44 -17.62 -7.85
N PRO A 48 15.37 -17.78 -6.89
CA PRO A 48 15.56 -16.81 -5.84
C PRO A 48 15.83 -15.44 -6.47
N HIS A 49 14.92 -14.49 -6.24
CA HIS A 49 15.10 -13.12 -6.67
C HIS A 49 16.38 -12.59 -5.99
N ASN A 50 17.42 -12.30 -6.79
CA ASN A 50 18.60 -11.62 -6.29
C ASN A 50 18.18 -10.18 -5.96
N ASP A 51 17.86 -9.90 -4.69
CA ASP A 51 17.48 -8.57 -4.19
C ASP A 51 18.55 -7.48 -4.45
N LEU A 52 19.77 -7.88 -4.85
CA LEU A 52 20.88 -6.99 -5.21
C LEU A 52 20.87 -6.56 -6.70
N GLU A 53 20.18 -7.28 -7.58
CA GLU A 53 20.07 -6.94 -9.01
C GLU A 53 18.80 -6.16 -9.35
N ASP A 54 17.78 -6.24 -8.49
CA ASP A 54 16.53 -5.50 -8.69
C ASP A 54 16.68 -4.03 -8.26
N GLY A 55 16.53 -3.13 -9.24
CA GLY A 55 16.55 -1.69 -9.00
C GLY A 55 15.41 -1.26 -8.06
N PHE A 56 15.72 -0.53 -6.99
CA PHE A 56 14.77 -0.02 -6.01
C PHE A 56 14.62 1.50 -6.07
N LEU A 57 13.44 1.96 -5.71
CA LEU A 57 13.13 3.35 -5.37
C LEU A 57 12.40 3.33 -4.03
N ARG A 58 12.86 4.12 -3.06
CA ARG A 58 12.25 4.24 -1.75
C ARG A 58 11.94 5.70 -1.48
N ILE A 59 10.70 5.97 -1.10
CA ILE A 59 10.23 7.31 -0.74
C ILE A 59 9.74 7.27 0.71
N THR A 60 10.05 8.31 1.46
CA THR A 60 9.62 8.46 2.86
C THR A 60 9.04 9.85 3.06
N ILE A 61 7.74 9.92 3.31
CA ILE A 61 7.04 11.14 3.68
C ILE A 61 7.52 11.59 5.06
N ILE A 62 8.07 12.80 5.12
CA ILE A 62 8.56 13.43 6.34
C ILE A 62 7.43 14.26 6.97
N HIS A 63 6.80 15.13 6.18
CA HIS A 63 5.89 16.14 6.68
C HIS A 63 4.76 16.45 5.69
N LEU A 64 3.67 17.00 6.22
CA LEU A 64 2.51 17.49 5.49
C LEU A 64 2.12 18.86 6.08
N ASP A 65 2.33 19.92 5.30
CA ASP A 65 1.90 21.27 5.63
C ASP A 65 0.53 21.55 5.01
N ARG A 66 -0.49 21.71 5.86
CA ARG A 66 -1.88 22.01 5.48
C ARG A 66 -2.27 23.47 5.70
N ASN A 67 -1.34 24.32 6.12
CA ASN A 67 -1.62 25.74 6.36
C ASN A 67 -1.68 26.57 5.06
N ARG A 68 -1.93 25.91 3.93
CA ARG A 68 -1.92 26.45 2.59
C ARG A 68 -3.17 25.97 1.86
N LYS A 69 -3.60 26.73 0.84
CA LYS A 69 -4.72 26.35 -0.01
C LYS A 69 -4.47 25.02 -0.73
N ASP A 70 -3.23 24.79 -1.17
CA ASP A 70 -2.76 23.53 -1.74
C ASP A 70 -1.75 22.91 -0.76
N PRO A 71 -2.10 21.80 -0.09
CA PRO A 71 -1.25 21.17 0.91
C PRO A 71 0.11 20.77 0.34
N LEU A 72 1.17 20.89 1.13
CA LEU A 72 2.54 20.61 0.71
C LEU A 72 3.07 19.39 1.46
N TYR A 73 3.46 18.35 0.72
CA TYR A 73 4.18 17.21 1.26
C TYR A 73 5.68 17.42 1.15
N LYS A 74 6.40 17.02 2.19
CA LYS A 74 7.86 16.95 2.20
C LYS A 74 8.29 15.50 2.35
N PHE A 75 9.22 15.06 1.51
CA PHE A 75 9.68 13.67 1.52
C PHE A 75 11.16 13.54 1.14
N ASP A 76 11.74 12.42 1.56
CA ASP A 76 13.04 11.96 1.11
C ASP A 76 12.86 10.83 0.09
N ALA A 77 13.79 10.72 -0.86
CA ALA A 77 13.87 9.59 -1.77
C ALA A 77 15.28 8.99 -1.80
N THR A 78 15.38 7.68 -1.94
CA THR A 78 16.64 6.94 -2.11
C THR A 78 16.46 5.87 -3.18
N THR A 79 17.44 5.73 -4.08
CA THR A 79 17.34 4.81 -5.21
C THR A 79 18.71 4.36 -5.70
N ASN A 80 18.78 3.15 -6.26
CA ASN A 80 19.92 2.65 -7.04
C ASN A 80 19.63 2.66 -8.56
N LEU A 81 18.48 3.20 -9.00
CA LEU A 81 18.11 3.25 -10.40
C LEU A 81 19.01 4.22 -11.17
N LEU A 82 19.72 3.70 -12.18
CA LEU A 82 20.71 4.45 -12.97
C LEU A 82 20.16 5.65 -13.74
N ARG A 83 18.82 5.77 -13.88
CA ARG A 83 18.18 6.89 -14.59
C ARG A 83 18.15 8.18 -13.77
N TYR A 84 18.33 8.11 -12.46
CA TYR A 84 18.34 9.26 -11.55
C TYR A 84 19.73 9.92 -11.54
N LYS A 85 19.77 11.26 -11.50
CA LYS A 85 21.04 12.01 -11.43
C LYS A 85 21.77 11.83 -10.09
N ARG A 86 21.04 11.49 -9.04
CA ARG A 86 21.53 11.28 -7.66
C ARG A 86 20.88 10.04 -7.08
N SER A 87 21.54 9.39 -6.12
CA SER A 87 20.97 8.24 -5.39
C SER A 87 20.13 8.66 -4.18
N ILE A 88 20.32 9.88 -3.68
CA ILE A 88 19.64 10.41 -2.49
C ILE A 88 19.07 11.80 -2.82
N PHE A 89 17.79 11.99 -2.52
CA PHE A 89 17.10 13.27 -2.58
C PHE A 89 16.54 13.56 -1.19
N LYS A 90 16.89 14.72 -0.64
CA LYS A 90 16.49 15.12 0.69
C LYS A 90 15.51 16.27 0.63
N SER A 91 14.49 16.23 1.48
CA SER A 91 13.59 17.35 1.70
C SER A 91 12.91 17.87 0.43
N VAL A 92 12.52 16.95 -0.48
CA VAL A 92 11.77 17.29 -1.69
C VAL A 92 10.37 17.75 -1.28
N GLU A 93 9.92 18.87 -1.84
CA GLU A 93 8.63 19.49 -1.51
C GLU A 93 7.70 19.47 -2.72
N ARG A 94 6.49 18.94 -2.54
CA ARG A 94 5.49 18.82 -3.60
C ARG A 94 4.09 19.13 -3.09
N THR A 95 3.34 19.91 -3.86
CA THR A 95 1.96 20.25 -3.53
C THR A 95 1.01 19.14 -3.97
N TYR A 96 -0.15 19.03 -3.34
CA TYR A 96 -1.13 18.00 -3.66
C TYR A 96 -1.57 18.06 -5.13
N SER A 97 -1.71 19.26 -5.72
CA SER A 97 -2.01 19.38 -7.15
C SER A 97 -0.90 18.83 -8.08
N GLU A 98 0.37 18.79 -7.63
CA GLU A 98 1.45 18.11 -8.35
C GLU A 98 1.30 16.60 -8.31
N PHE A 99 0.86 16.06 -7.16
CA PHE A 99 0.53 14.64 -7.03
C PHE A 99 -0.62 14.24 -7.96
N GLU A 100 -1.66 15.06 -8.05
CA GLU A 100 -2.77 14.82 -8.99
C GLU A 100 -2.28 14.78 -10.44
N ARG A 101 -1.40 15.70 -10.81
CA ARG A 101 -0.77 15.71 -12.15
C ARG A 101 0.05 14.44 -12.42
N LEU A 102 0.83 13.98 -11.43
CA LEU A 102 1.60 12.74 -11.55
C LEU A 102 0.68 11.53 -11.66
N HIS A 103 -0.32 11.42 -10.78
CA HIS A 103 -1.30 10.33 -10.78
C HIS A 103 -2.02 10.23 -12.13
N ASN A 104 -2.46 11.37 -12.68
CA ASN A 104 -3.13 11.41 -13.98
C ASN A 104 -2.19 11.00 -15.11
N HIS A 105 -0.92 11.41 -15.04
CA HIS A 105 0.09 10.97 -16.02
C HIS A 105 0.27 9.45 -15.99
N LEU A 106 0.55 8.88 -14.82
CA LEU A 106 0.75 7.44 -14.65
C LEU A 106 -0.47 6.65 -15.13
N SER A 107 -1.68 7.14 -14.84
CA SER A 107 -2.94 6.50 -15.27
C SER A 107 -3.13 6.49 -16.79
N ILE A 108 -2.61 7.48 -17.50
CA ILE A 108 -2.73 7.58 -18.96
C ILE A 108 -1.59 6.84 -19.67
N VAL A 109 -0.37 6.95 -19.15
CA VAL A 109 0.82 6.42 -19.82
C VAL A 109 0.98 4.92 -19.65
N ASP A 110 0.60 4.37 -18.50
CA ASP A 110 0.70 2.95 -18.23
C ASP A 110 -0.67 2.27 -18.25
N GLU A 111 -1.27 2.16 -19.44
CA GLU A 111 -2.60 1.54 -19.68
C GLU A 111 -2.71 0.08 -19.20
N GLU A 112 -1.58 -0.60 -19.01
CA GLU A 112 -1.50 -1.98 -18.52
C GLU A 112 -1.25 -2.07 -17.01
N CYS A 113 -1.11 -0.93 -16.31
CA CYS A 113 -0.81 -0.89 -14.89
C CYS A 113 -2.00 -0.30 -14.12
N LEU A 114 -2.41 -1.00 -13.06
CA LEU A 114 -3.43 -0.49 -12.14
C LEU A 114 -2.79 0.52 -11.19
N VAL A 115 -2.90 1.80 -11.52
CA VAL A 115 -2.38 2.89 -10.69
C VAL A 115 -3.26 2.99 -9.42
N PRO A 116 -2.66 2.97 -8.21
CA PRO A 116 -3.42 3.09 -6.98
C PRO A 116 -4.06 4.47 -6.88
N ALA A 117 -5.31 4.51 -6.41
CA ALA A 117 -6.03 5.76 -6.19
C ALA A 117 -5.23 6.71 -5.28
N LEU A 118 -5.11 7.96 -5.71
CA LEU A 118 -4.44 9.01 -4.94
C LEU A 118 -5.21 9.27 -3.62
N PRO A 119 -4.58 9.15 -2.45
CA PRO A 119 -5.25 9.35 -1.18
C PRO A 119 -5.49 10.84 -0.93
N LEU A 120 -6.66 11.16 -0.36
CA LEU A 120 -6.97 12.52 0.08
C LEU A 120 -6.00 12.99 1.16
N PHE A 121 -5.76 14.31 1.19
CA PHE A 121 -4.96 14.98 2.23
C PHE A 121 -5.72 15.22 3.54
N THR A 122 -6.99 14.80 3.61
CA THR A 122 -7.85 14.79 4.81
C THR A 122 -8.48 13.42 4.99
N THR A 123 -8.81 13.08 6.23
CA THR A 123 -9.48 11.83 6.60
C THR A 123 -10.67 12.11 7.52
N SER A 124 -11.41 11.07 7.89
CA SER A 124 -12.53 11.15 8.84
C SER A 124 -12.10 11.16 10.32
N ALA A 125 -10.82 11.42 10.61
CA ALA A 125 -10.31 11.41 11.97
C ALA A 125 -10.94 12.51 12.84
N ALA A 126 -11.10 12.23 14.13
CA ALA A 126 -11.77 13.12 15.07
C ALA A 126 -10.91 14.32 15.52
N THR A 127 -9.58 14.19 15.51
CA THR A 127 -8.65 15.24 15.92
C THR A 127 -7.74 15.65 14.75
N PRO A 128 -7.35 16.93 14.65
CA PRO A 128 -6.48 17.40 13.56
C PRO A 128 -5.12 16.70 13.48
N GLU A 129 -4.54 16.34 14.63
CA GLU A 129 -3.24 15.65 14.73
C GLU A 129 -3.32 14.22 14.19
N GLU A 130 -4.35 13.46 14.61
CA GLU A 130 -4.58 12.11 14.12
C GLU A 130 -4.91 12.11 12.62
N ASP A 131 -5.65 13.12 12.17
CA ASP A 131 -5.96 13.32 10.76
C ASP A 131 -4.70 13.50 9.91
N GLU A 132 -3.78 14.36 10.35
CA GLU A 132 -2.50 14.57 9.67
C GLU A 132 -1.67 13.28 9.63
N ARG A 133 -1.61 12.57 10.75
CA ARG A 133 -0.88 11.30 10.85
C ARG A 133 -1.43 10.26 9.88
N ARG A 134 -2.76 10.14 9.76
CA ARG A 134 -3.42 9.23 8.82
C ARG A 134 -3.23 9.66 7.37
N ALA A 135 -3.37 10.94 7.06
CA ALA A 135 -3.15 11.48 5.72
C ALA A 135 -1.70 11.18 5.24
N ARG A 136 -0.70 11.45 6.08
CA ARG A 136 0.71 11.10 5.79
C ARG A 136 0.91 9.60 5.59
N ALA A 137 0.33 8.77 6.46
CA ALA A 137 0.45 7.31 6.34
C ALA A 137 -0.21 6.77 5.05
N ASN A 138 -1.35 7.34 4.64
CA ASN A 138 -2.01 6.95 3.40
C ASN A 138 -1.20 7.37 2.17
N MET A 139 -0.65 8.59 2.16
CA MET A 139 0.25 9.05 1.09
C MET A 139 1.53 8.21 1.02
N GLN A 140 2.09 7.82 2.16
CA GLN A 140 3.24 6.91 2.22
C GLN A 140 2.93 5.57 1.54
N ARG A 141 1.80 4.94 1.88
CA ARG A 141 1.37 3.67 1.25
C ARG A 141 1.12 3.80 -0.24
N TRP A 142 0.60 4.95 -0.68
CA TRP A 142 0.40 5.22 -2.10
C TRP A 142 1.73 5.23 -2.86
N PHE A 143 2.74 5.93 -2.33
CA PHE A 143 4.09 5.88 -2.92
C PHE A 143 4.67 4.48 -2.90
N GLU A 144 4.58 3.75 -1.78
CA GLU A 144 5.13 2.39 -1.67
C GLU A 144 4.59 1.47 -2.77
N ARG A 145 3.28 1.55 -3.06
CA ARG A 145 2.63 0.80 -4.15
C ARG A 145 3.15 1.19 -5.53
N ILE A 146 3.44 2.47 -5.75
CA ILE A 146 4.02 2.95 -7.02
C ILE A 146 5.48 2.51 -7.14
N THR A 147 6.27 2.65 -6.08
CA THR A 147 7.71 2.39 -6.11
C THR A 147 8.07 0.91 -6.11
N ILE A 148 7.20 0.04 -5.58
CA ILE A 148 7.39 -1.42 -5.67
C ILE A 148 7.01 -1.96 -7.04
N HIS A 149 6.17 -1.25 -7.80
CA HIS A 149 5.70 -1.72 -9.08
C HIS A 149 6.82 -1.61 -10.15
N PRO A 150 7.14 -2.69 -10.89
CA PRO A 150 8.34 -2.77 -11.74
C PRO A 150 8.33 -1.83 -12.94
N ARG A 151 7.14 -1.40 -13.41
CA ARG A 151 6.96 -0.40 -14.48
C ARG A 151 6.89 1.03 -13.94
N LEU A 152 5.87 1.34 -13.12
CA LEU A 152 5.68 2.68 -12.53
C LEU A 152 6.93 3.25 -11.83
N SER A 153 7.70 2.43 -11.11
CA SER A 153 8.94 2.88 -10.44
C SER A 153 10.03 3.39 -11.38
N LYS A 154 9.98 3.00 -12.67
CA LYS A 154 10.94 3.36 -13.71
C LYS A 154 10.41 4.44 -14.65
N ASP A 155 9.23 4.99 -14.36
CA ASP A 155 8.60 6.03 -15.16
C ASP A 155 9.43 7.34 -15.15
N ASP A 156 9.45 8.02 -16.30
CA ASP A 156 10.24 9.23 -16.50
C ASP A 156 9.65 10.44 -15.77
N GLU A 157 8.32 10.53 -15.65
CA GLU A 157 7.67 11.65 -14.93
C GLU A 157 7.72 11.46 -13.42
N LEU A 158 7.64 10.22 -12.90
CA LEU A 158 7.94 9.97 -11.49
C LEU A 158 9.37 10.40 -11.14
N ARG A 159 10.30 10.12 -12.05
CA ARG A 159 11.69 10.52 -11.91
C ARG A 159 11.88 12.04 -11.92
N GLU A 160 11.20 12.76 -12.81
CA GLU A 160 11.23 14.23 -12.85
C GLU A 160 10.52 14.84 -11.64
N PHE A 161 9.42 14.24 -11.20
CA PHE A 161 8.69 14.60 -9.98
C PHE A 161 9.60 14.59 -8.76
N ILE A 162 10.54 13.66 -8.66
CA ILE A 162 11.50 13.59 -7.55
C ILE A 162 12.70 14.53 -7.75
N GLN A 163 13.16 14.70 -9.00
CA GLN A 163 14.39 15.43 -9.30
C GLN A 163 14.24 16.93 -9.49
N SER A 164 13.05 17.41 -9.85
CA SER A 164 12.85 18.83 -10.15
C SER A 164 13.06 19.70 -8.91
N ASP A 165 13.79 20.80 -9.04
CA ASP A 165 14.00 21.74 -7.93
C ASP A 165 12.87 22.79 -7.83
N PHE A 166 12.17 23.09 -8.93
CA PHE A 166 11.23 24.24 -9.04
C PHE A 166 9.76 23.85 -9.24
N GLY A 167 9.38 22.67 -8.76
CA GLY A 167 8.03 22.13 -8.92
C GLY A 167 7.89 21.24 -10.15
N PHE A 168 6.77 20.53 -10.21
CA PHE A 168 6.47 19.49 -11.16
C PHE A 168 5.35 19.88 -12.12
N LEU A 169 5.69 19.82 -13.41
CA LEU A 169 4.78 19.95 -14.54
C LEU A 169 5.06 18.78 -15.49
N PRO A 170 4.14 17.81 -15.62
CA PRO A 170 4.38 16.64 -16.43
C PRO A 170 4.59 17.04 -17.89
N GLN A 171 5.62 16.46 -18.53
CA GLN A 171 5.82 16.69 -19.95
C GLN A 171 4.84 15.79 -20.71
N THR A 172 3.78 16.36 -21.27
CA THR A 172 2.91 15.65 -22.21
C THR A 172 3.66 15.47 -23.53
N LYS A 173 4.57 14.50 -23.60
CA LYS A 173 5.07 14.04 -24.89
C LYS A 173 3.91 13.30 -25.57
N PRO A 174 3.44 13.72 -26.75
CA PRO A 174 2.43 12.96 -27.47
C PRO A 174 2.98 11.56 -27.69
N ARG A 175 2.33 10.55 -27.12
CA ARG A 175 2.69 9.15 -27.39
C ARG A 175 2.57 8.99 -28.91
N PRO A 176 3.62 8.53 -29.62
CA PRO A 176 3.45 8.17 -31.02
C PRO A 176 2.33 7.14 -31.06
N ALA A 177 1.29 7.41 -31.85
CA ALA A 177 0.14 6.52 -31.96
C ALA A 177 0.65 5.09 -32.13
N ARG A 178 0.36 4.21 -31.17
CA ARG A 178 0.68 2.79 -31.29
C ARG A 178 0.05 2.35 -32.61
N ARG A 179 0.89 1.88 -33.54
CA ARG A 179 0.40 1.41 -34.85
C ARG A 179 -0.68 0.37 -34.55
N PRO A 180 -1.90 0.51 -35.10
CA PRO A 180 -2.95 -0.45 -34.83
C PRO A 180 -2.43 -1.84 -35.20
N VAL A 181 -2.43 -2.74 -34.22
CA VAL A 181 -2.10 -4.16 -34.35
C VAL A 181 -3.08 -4.89 -35.31
N GLY A 182 -3.99 -4.17 -35.97
CA GLY A 182 -4.90 -4.69 -36.97
C GLY A 182 -4.28 -4.86 -38.36
N THR A 183 -3.34 -4.00 -38.78
CA THR A 183 -2.90 -4.01 -40.18
C THR A 183 -1.96 -5.17 -40.51
N LEU A 184 -1.11 -5.60 -39.56
CA LEU A 184 -0.21 -6.76 -39.74
C LEU A 184 -0.96 -8.09 -39.63
N ARG A 185 -2.03 -8.14 -38.82
CA ARG A 185 -2.82 -9.34 -38.53
C ARG A 185 -3.67 -9.78 -39.74
N MET A 186 -4.12 -8.82 -40.56
CA MET A 186 -4.77 -9.08 -41.85
C MET A 186 -3.84 -9.78 -42.85
N LEU A 187 -2.55 -9.43 -42.85
CA LEU A 187 -1.56 -9.98 -43.78
C LEU A 187 -1.23 -11.45 -43.42
N THR A 188 -1.10 -11.75 -42.13
CA THR A 188 -0.75 -13.09 -41.63
C THR A 188 -1.95 -14.06 -41.67
N ALA A 189 -3.17 -13.56 -41.51
CA ALA A 189 -4.39 -14.36 -41.62
C ALA A 189 -4.60 -14.89 -43.06
N ASN A 190 -4.33 -14.06 -44.08
CA ASN A 190 -4.41 -14.48 -45.48
C ASN A 190 -3.27 -15.44 -45.91
N LEU A 191 -2.20 -15.56 -45.12
CA LEU A 191 -1.08 -16.46 -45.38
C LEU A 191 -1.15 -17.79 -44.60
N GLY A 192 -2.18 -17.98 -43.76
CA GLY A 192 -2.40 -19.25 -43.03
C GLY A 192 -1.32 -19.59 -42.00
N LEU A 193 -0.50 -18.61 -41.58
CA LEU A 193 0.69 -18.83 -40.74
C LEU A 193 0.44 -18.74 -39.23
N ALA A 194 -0.78 -18.44 -38.77
CA ALA A 194 -1.10 -18.39 -37.35
C ALA A 194 -2.48 -19.01 -37.07
N ALA A 195 -2.52 -20.01 -36.19
CA ALA A 195 -3.76 -20.43 -35.55
C ALA A 195 -4.39 -19.20 -34.87
N PRO A 196 -5.69 -18.93 -35.06
CA PRO A 196 -6.34 -17.83 -34.37
C PRO A 196 -6.29 -18.12 -32.87
N VAL A 197 -5.59 -17.29 -32.10
CA VAL A 197 -5.83 -17.16 -30.67
C VAL A 197 -7.29 -16.72 -30.55
N THR A 198 -8.16 -17.66 -30.21
CA THR A 198 -9.58 -17.41 -30.01
C THR A 198 -9.73 -16.54 -28.77
N VAL A 199 -10.23 -15.32 -28.95
CA VAL A 199 -10.35 -14.29 -27.89
C VAL A 199 -11.53 -14.57 -26.96
N ASN A 200 -12.02 -15.81 -26.89
CA ASN A 200 -13.22 -16.15 -26.12
C ASN A 200 -12.92 -16.43 -24.65
N ASP A 201 -11.79 -17.09 -24.33
CA ASP A 201 -11.50 -17.49 -22.95
C ASP A 201 -11.10 -16.32 -22.05
N THR A 202 -10.65 -15.20 -22.63
CA THR A 202 -10.28 -13.99 -21.88
C THR A 202 -11.49 -13.28 -21.28
N ASP A 203 -12.60 -13.21 -22.00
CA ASP A 203 -13.76 -12.43 -21.55
C ASP A 203 -14.46 -13.11 -20.37
N GLU A 204 -14.54 -14.44 -20.37
CA GLU A 204 -15.06 -15.23 -19.24
C GLU A 204 -14.21 -15.02 -17.97
N GLN A 205 -12.88 -15.02 -18.09
CA GLN A 205 -11.97 -14.76 -16.98
C GLN A 205 -12.11 -13.33 -16.43
N PHE A 206 -12.33 -12.33 -17.29
CA PHE A 206 -12.57 -10.95 -16.84
C PHE A 206 -13.90 -10.81 -16.11
N VAL A 207 -14.95 -11.51 -16.58
CA VAL A 207 -16.25 -11.53 -15.91
C VAL A 207 -16.13 -12.18 -14.54
N GLU A 208 -15.46 -13.33 -14.43
CA GLU A 208 -15.20 -14.00 -13.16
C GLU A 208 -14.40 -13.11 -12.20
N PHE A 209 -13.32 -12.48 -12.69
CA PHE A 209 -12.52 -11.58 -11.89
C PHE A 209 -13.32 -10.35 -11.43
N ALA A 210 -14.18 -9.80 -12.28
CA ALA A 210 -15.05 -8.69 -11.92
C ALA A 210 -16.02 -9.08 -10.80
N GLU A 211 -16.64 -10.26 -10.88
CA GLU A 211 -17.50 -10.79 -9.82
C GLU A 211 -16.74 -10.96 -8.50
N GLN A 212 -15.53 -11.53 -8.55
CA GLN A 212 -14.67 -11.65 -7.37
C GLN A 212 -14.30 -10.28 -6.77
N VAL A 213 -14.00 -9.29 -7.61
CA VAL A 213 -13.69 -7.92 -7.16
C VAL A 213 -14.90 -7.28 -6.51
N ASP A 214 -16.11 -7.45 -7.06
CA ASP A 214 -17.34 -6.93 -6.49
C ASP A 214 -17.63 -7.57 -5.13
N GLU A 215 -17.49 -8.89 -5.00
CA GLU A 215 -17.65 -9.61 -3.73
C GLU A 215 -16.66 -9.09 -2.67
N VAL A 216 -15.39 -8.96 -3.03
CA VAL A 216 -14.35 -8.42 -2.14
C VAL A 216 -14.67 -6.96 -1.77
N THR A 217 -15.16 -6.17 -2.71
CA THR A 217 -15.54 -4.77 -2.47
C THR A 217 -16.67 -4.65 -1.47
N ASP A 218 -17.70 -5.48 -1.60
CA ASP A 218 -18.81 -5.56 -0.65
C ASP A 218 -18.35 -6.01 0.72
N CYS A 219 -17.47 -7.02 0.79
CA CYS A 219 -16.86 -7.48 2.02
C CYS A 219 -16.09 -6.36 2.73
N ILE A 220 -15.25 -5.61 1.99
CA ILE A 220 -14.50 -4.45 2.50
C ILE A 220 -15.46 -3.37 3.01
N ALA A 221 -16.56 -3.09 2.29
CA ALA A 221 -17.55 -2.10 2.69
C ALA A 221 -18.26 -2.49 3.99
N VAL A 222 -18.64 -3.77 4.14
CA VAL A 222 -19.22 -4.31 5.38
C VAL A 222 -18.23 -4.21 6.53
N ALA A 223 -16.99 -4.65 6.32
CA ALA A 223 -15.93 -4.57 7.32
C ALA A 223 -15.67 -3.13 7.76
N GLY A 224 -15.64 -2.18 6.81
CA GLY A 224 -15.50 -0.75 7.09
C GLY A 224 -16.59 -0.23 8.03
N ARG A 225 -17.86 -0.56 7.77
CA ARG A 225 -18.98 -0.18 8.65
C ARG A 225 -18.89 -0.83 10.03
N ALA A 226 -18.42 -2.07 10.11
CA ALA A 226 -18.24 -2.76 11.39
C ALA A 226 -17.15 -2.10 12.24
N VAL A 227 -16.01 -1.76 11.62
CA VAL A 227 -14.91 -1.03 12.29
C VAL A 227 -15.39 0.33 12.78
N GLU A 228 -16.18 1.06 11.99
CA GLU A 228 -16.73 2.35 12.40
C GLU A 228 -17.66 2.24 13.62
N LYS A 229 -18.52 1.22 13.66
CA LYS A 229 -19.38 0.94 14.82
C LYS A 229 -18.56 0.66 16.08
N GLU A 230 -17.50 -0.14 15.96
CA GLU A 230 -16.61 -0.46 17.08
C GLU A 230 -15.86 0.78 17.59
N VAL A 231 -15.34 1.62 16.68
CA VAL A 231 -14.70 2.89 17.04
C VAL A 231 -15.68 3.81 17.79
N LYS A 232 -16.93 3.89 17.34
CA LYS A 232 -17.98 4.68 18.01
C LYS A 232 -18.36 4.10 19.37
N ALA A 233 -18.51 2.78 19.48
CA ALA A 233 -18.83 2.09 20.72
C ALA A 233 -17.75 2.35 21.78
N ARG A 234 -16.47 2.22 21.42
CA ARG A 234 -15.35 2.54 22.31
C ARG A 234 -15.40 3.99 22.79
N LYS A 235 -15.68 4.94 21.91
CA LYS A 235 -15.81 6.36 22.29
C LYS A 235 -16.98 6.60 23.26
N GLY A 236 -18.10 5.90 23.08
CA GLY A 236 -19.26 5.97 23.98
C GLY A 236 -18.96 5.45 25.38
N VAL A 237 -18.20 4.36 25.49
CA VAL A 237 -17.76 3.79 26.78
C VAL A 237 -16.87 4.78 27.55
N TYR A 238 -15.97 5.50 26.89
CA TYR A 238 -15.12 6.51 27.54
C TYR A 238 -15.89 7.71 28.09
N LEU A 239 -17.02 8.09 27.47
CA LEU A 239 -17.83 9.23 27.92
C LEU A 239 -18.88 8.82 28.97
N GLY A 240 -19.38 7.58 28.94
CA GLY A 240 -20.31 7.07 29.95
C GLY A 240 -19.67 6.63 31.27
N GLY A 241 -18.33 6.59 31.34
CA GLY A 241 -17.58 6.20 32.55
C GLY A 241 -17.20 7.37 33.48
N VAL A 242 -17.61 8.61 33.18
CA VAL A 242 -17.23 9.80 33.97
C VAL A 242 -18.34 10.25 34.95
N ASP A 243 -19.51 9.63 34.92
CA ASP A 243 -20.67 10.02 35.74
C ASP A 243 -20.92 9.11 36.96
N GLY A 244 -19.89 8.47 37.50
CA GLY A 244 -20.05 7.52 38.61
C GLY A 244 -18.81 7.37 39.45
N GLU A 245 -18.56 8.35 40.32
CA GLU A 245 -18.02 8.20 41.70
C GLU A 245 -17.63 9.60 42.22
N LEU A 246 -18.65 10.43 42.47
CA LEU A 246 -18.53 11.49 43.47
C LEU A 246 -18.57 10.76 44.82
N TRP A 247 -17.44 10.71 45.52
CA TRP A 247 -17.41 10.18 46.89
C TRP A 247 -18.39 10.99 47.73
N ASP A 248 -19.48 10.34 48.12
CA ASP A 248 -20.42 10.82 49.13
C ASP A 248 -19.64 10.90 50.45
N ASP A 249 -19.17 12.11 50.76
CA ASP A 249 -18.49 12.47 52.00
C ASP A 249 -19.49 12.36 53.15
N GLY A 250 -19.69 11.11 53.58
CA GLY A 250 -20.52 10.74 54.71
C GLY A 250 -20.20 11.57 55.94
N GLU A 251 -21.17 12.41 56.32
CA GLU A 251 -21.21 13.15 57.57
C GLU A 251 -20.86 12.24 58.76
N TRP A 252 -19.71 12.51 59.36
CA TRP A 252 -19.27 11.86 60.58
C TRP A 252 -20.06 12.44 61.76
N ASN A 253 -21.20 11.83 62.10
CA ASN A 253 -22.02 12.27 63.22
C ASN A 253 -21.41 11.76 64.55
N GLY A 254 -20.53 12.58 65.13
CA GLY A 254 -19.90 12.34 66.42
C GLY A 254 -20.88 12.45 67.59
N GLY A 255 -21.54 11.34 67.92
CA GLY A 255 -22.33 11.20 69.14
C GLY A 255 -21.43 11.14 70.38
N ARG A 256 -21.34 12.26 71.12
CA ARG A 256 -20.92 12.29 72.53
C ARG A 256 -21.95 11.51 73.34
N ARG A 257 -21.49 10.46 74.03
CA ARG A 257 -22.18 9.88 75.18
C ARG A 257 -21.57 10.51 76.43
N ASP A 258 -22.34 11.35 77.09
CA ASP A 258 -22.23 11.62 78.52
C ASP A 258 -23.30 10.78 79.23
#